data_AF-A0A517VRI5-F1
#
_entry.id   AF-A0A517VRI5-F1
#
_cell.length_a   1.000
_cell.length_b   1.000
_cell.length_c   1.000
_cell.angle_alpha   90.00
_cell.angle_beta   90.00
_cell.angle_gamma   90.00
#
_symmetry.space_group_name_H-M   'P 1'
#
loop_
_entity.id
_entity.type
_entity.pdbx_description
1 polymer ?
#
loop_
_entity_poly.entity_id
_entity_poly.type
_entity_poly.pdbx_seq_one_letter_code
_entity_poly.pdbx_strand_id
1 'polypeptide(L)'
;MVDSGTFNRLSKEERSEYLSHRPGFIEAVLNKSYAGDGSDFAEKYKLQNSNGLWYLVGPEDNKPFAGIQSKCKAVIEALFTDAVQNYGR
;
A
#
# COMPACT_ATOMS: atom_id res chain seq x y z
N MET A 1 -4.18 13.22 -5.89
CA MET A 1 -4.37 12.73 -7.28
C MET A 1 -3.66 11.38 -7.33
N VAL A 2 -4.36 10.28 -7.62
CA VAL A 2 -3.73 8.96 -7.72
C VAL A 2 -2.76 9.00 -8.90
N ASP A 3 -1.50 8.60 -8.70
CA ASP A 3 -0.53 8.47 -9.77
C ASP A 3 -1.13 7.61 -10.89
N SER A 4 -1.48 8.26 -11.99
CA SER A 4 -2.22 7.62 -13.07
C SER A 4 -1.35 6.59 -13.80
N GLY A 5 -0.03 6.55 -13.57
CA GLY A 5 0.86 5.56 -14.16
C GLY A 5 0.67 4.16 -13.58
N THR A 6 0.69 4.04 -12.25
CA THR A 6 0.61 2.72 -11.59
C THR A 6 -0.81 2.17 -11.61
N PHE A 7 -1.83 3.01 -11.38
CA PHE A 7 -3.23 2.59 -11.46
C PHE A 7 -3.67 2.22 -12.88
N ASN A 8 -3.20 2.93 -13.92
CA ASN A 8 -3.58 2.58 -15.30
C ASN A 8 -2.95 1.27 -15.80
N ARG A 9 -1.83 0.85 -15.20
CA ARG A 9 -1.17 -0.43 -15.50
C ARG A 9 -1.89 -1.64 -14.90
N LEU A 10 -2.80 -1.42 -13.94
CA LEU A 10 -3.61 -2.48 -13.36
C LEU A 10 -4.69 -2.95 -14.33
N SER A 11 -4.84 -4.26 -14.43
CA SER A 11 -5.94 -4.96 -15.08
C SER A 11 -7.27 -4.64 -14.38
N LYS A 12 -8.39 -4.96 -15.03
CA LYS A 12 -9.72 -4.65 -14.48
C LYS A 12 -9.96 -5.30 -13.10
N GLU A 13 -9.49 -6.53 -12.92
CA GLU A 13 -9.57 -7.27 -11.65
C GLU A 13 -8.68 -6.62 -10.57
N GLU A 14 -7.44 -6.27 -10.92
CA GLU A 14 -6.49 -5.62 -10.02
C GLU A 14 -6.97 -4.22 -9.58
N ARG A 15 -7.63 -3.46 -10.46
CA ARG A 15 -8.26 -2.19 -10.09
C ARG A 15 -9.40 -2.38 -9.10
N SER A 16 -10.21 -3.43 -9.29
CA SER A 16 -11.29 -3.76 -8.35
C SER A 16 -10.74 -4.10 -6.98
N GLU A 17 -9.67 -4.89 -6.94
CA GLU A 17 -9.00 -5.27 -5.69
C GLU A 17 -8.36 -4.06 -4.99
N TYR A 18 -7.65 -3.21 -5.75
CA TYR A 18 -7.11 -1.94 -5.27
C TYR A 18 -8.20 -1.07 -4.65
N LEU A 19 -9.32 -0.84 -5.36
CA LEU A 19 -10.42 0.00 -4.87
C LEU A 19 -11.07 -0.59 -3.61
N SER A 20 -11.12 -1.91 -3.50
CA SER A 20 -11.65 -2.58 -2.31
C SER A 20 -10.73 -2.43 -1.10
N HIS A 21 -9.41 -2.46 -1.28
CA HIS A 21 -8.45 -2.34 -0.19
C HIS A 21 -8.11 -0.89 0.18
N ARG A 22 -8.20 0.04 -0.77
CA ARG A 22 -7.82 1.44 -0.61
C ARG A 22 -8.40 2.11 0.64
N PRO A 23 -9.71 2.07 0.94
CA PRO A 23 -10.25 2.78 2.10
C PRO A 23 -9.64 2.26 3.42
N GLY A 24 -9.58 0.94 3.62
CA GLY A 24 -8.97 0.35 4.81
C GLY A 24 -7.46 0.56 4.89
N PHE A 25 -6.78 0.60 3.74
CA PHE A 25 -5.36 0.90 3.66
C PHE A 25 -5.06 2.33 4.10
N ILE A 26 -5.75 3.33 3.52
CA ILE A 26 -5.56 4.74 3.86
C ILE A 26 -5.91 5.00 5.33
N GLU A 27 -6.99 4.42 5.84
CA GLU A 27 -7.33 4.52 7.26
C GLU A 27 -6.22 3.94 8.16
N ALA A 28 -5.64 2.81 7.78
CA ALA A 28 -4.51 2.24 8.52
C ALA A 28 -3.26 3.10 8.40
N VAL A 29 -2.98 3.72 7.26
CA VAL A 29 -1.87 4.67 7.13
C VAL A 29 -2.09 5.86 8.07
N LEU A 30 -3.29 6.44 8.11
CA LEU A 30 -3.62 7.59 8.95
C LEU A 30 -3.60 7.29 10.46
N ASN A 31 -4.06 6.10 10.88
CA ASN A 31 -4.26 5.79 12.30
C ASN A 31 -3.20 4.85 12.89
N LYS A 32 -2.52 4.07 12.05
CA LYS A 32 -1.59 3.00 12.47
C LYS A 32 -0.19 3.16 11.90
N SER A 33 0.03 4.05 10.93
CA SER A 33 1.39 4.31 10.51
C SER A 33 2.07 5.18 11.55
N TYR A 34 3.27 4.76 11.97
CA TYR A 34 4.18 5.59 12.74
C TYR A 34 4.92 6.60 11.84
N ALA A 35 4.39 6.85 10.64
CA ALA A 35 5.01 7.72 9.68
C ALA A 35 4.53 9.16 9.88
N GLY A 36 5.44 10.13 9.85
CA GLY A 36 5.11 11.56 9.94
C GLY A 36 4.58 12.15 8.64
N ASP A 37 5.03 11.63 7.50
CA ASP A 37 4.63 12.02 6.16
C ASP A 37 4.85 10.88 5.16
N GLY A 38 4.49 11.10 3.89
CA GLY A 38 4.65 10.11 2.83
C GLY A 38 6.08 9.66 2.56
N SER A 39 7.09 10.50 2.80
CA SER A 39 8.51 10.15 2.63
C SER A 39 8.95 9.21 3.76
N ASP A 40 8.59 9.54 5.00
CA ASP A 40 8.85 8.69 6.17
C ASP A 40 8.11 7.35 6.05
N PHE A 41 6.92 7.35 5.44
CA PHE A 41 6.20 6.12 5.10
C PHE A 41 6.99 5.26 4.09
N ALA A 42 7.58 5.89 3.06
CA ALA A 42 8.37 5.18 2.07
C ALA A 42 9.66 4.57 2.63
N GLU A 43 10.26 5.20 3.64
CA GLU A 43 11.47 4.68 4.30
C GLU A 43 11.15 3.53 5.26
N LYS A 44 10.05 3.65 6.01
CA LYS A 44 9.65 2.67 7.04
C LYS A 44 8.99 1.43 6.47
N TYR A 45 8.18 1.57 5.42
CA TYR A 45 7.42 0.46 4.86
C TYR A 45 8.07 -0.08 3.61
N LYS A 46 8.22 -1.40 3.55
CA LYS A 46 8.80 -2.10 2.40
C LYS A 46 7.82 -3.10 1.84
N LEU A 47 7.90 -3.29 0.53
CA LEU A 47 7.15 -4.34 -0.14
C LEU A 47 7.82 -5.68 0.09
N GLN A 48 7.06 -6.67 0.57
CA GLN A 48 7.53 -8.03 0.79
C GLN A 48 6.62 -9.03 0.08
N ASN A 49 7.21 -10.15 -0.34
CA ASN A 49 6.46 -11.32 -0.81
C ASN A 49 6.70 -12.49 0.15
N SER A 50 5.63 -13.16 0.56
CA SER A 50 5.70 -14.45 1.23
C SER A 50 4.65 -15.38 0.67
N ASN A 51 5.04 -16.60 0.29
CA ASN A 51 4.17 -17.63 -0.27
C ASN A 51 3.31 -17.14 -1.46
N GLY A 52 3.84 -16.25 -2.31
CA GLY A 52 3.13 -15.72 -3.47
C GLY A 52 2.14 -14.61 -3.14
N LEU A 53 2.09 -14.13 -1.89
CA LEU A 53 1.33 -12.97 -1.47
C LEU A 53 2.25 -11.80 -1.20
N TRP A 54 1.96 -10.68 -1.84
CA TRP A 54 2.59 -9.39 -1.66
C TRP A 54 1.87 -8.60 -0.57
N TYR A 55 2.63 -7.93 0.28
CA TYR A 55 2.12 -7.06 1.33
C TYR A 55 3.18 -6.01 1.71
N LEU A 56 2.76 -4.96 2.41
CA LEU A 56 3.70 -4.03 3.03
C LEU A 56 4.07 -4.53 4.42
N VAL A 57 5.34 -4.38 4.76
CA VAL A 57 5.88 -4.70 6.07
C VAL A 57 6.46 -3.43 6.69
N GLY A 58 6.11 -3.18 7.95
CA GLY A 58 6.62 -2.05 8.72
C GLY A 58 7.88 -2.42 9.51
N PRO A 59 8.50 -1.44 10.19
CA PRO A 59 9.75 -1.66 10.93
C PRO A 59 9.57 -2.50 12.20
N GLU A 60 8.38 -2.51 12.80
CA GLU A 60 8.14 -3.15 14.10
C GLU A 60 7.73 -4.63 14.01
N ASP A 61 7.22 -5.09 12.87
CA ASP A 61 6.73 -6.45 12.71
C ASP A 61 6.81 -6.91 11.25
N ASN A 62 7.25 -8.16 11.02
CA ASN A 62 7.21 -8.86 9.72
C ASN A 62 5.78 -9.24 9.28
N LYS A 63 4.77 -8.50 9.72
CA LYS A 63 3.35 -8.78 9.47
C LYS A 63 2.82 -7.89 8.35
N PRO A 64 1.81 -8.37 7.59
CA PRO A 64 1.12 -7.54 6.62
C PRO A 64 0.53 -6.29 7.27
N PHE A 65 0.92 -5.13 6.76
CA PHE A 65 0.39 -3.86 7.20
C PHE A 65 -1.12 -3.82 6.99
N ALA A 66 -1.86 -3.49 8.06
CA ALA A 66 -3.33 -3.52 8.09
C ALA A 66 -3.96 -4.90 7.77
N GLY A 67 -3.19 -5.99 7.75
CA GLY A 67 -3.67 -7.30 7.29
C GLY A 67 -3.89 -7.37 5.77
N ILE A 68 -3.46 -6.34 5.02
CA ILE A 68 -3.68 -6.25 3.58
C ILE A 68 -2.56 -6.99 2.85
N GLN A 69 -2.97 -7.93 2.01
CA GLN A 69 -2.07 -8.72 1.17
C GLN A 69 -2.80 -9.07 -0.13
N SER A 70 -2.04 -9.21 -1.21
CA SER A 70 -2.55 -9.51 -2.55
C SER A 70 -1.64 -10.47 -3.27
N LYS A 71 -2.18 -11.32 -4.16
CA LYS A 71 -1.36 -12.10 -5.08
C LYS A 71 -0.68 -11.22 -6.15
N CYS A 72 -1.21 -10.02 -6.37
CA CYS A 72 -0.75 -9.08 -7.37
C CYS A 72 0.15 -8.02 -6.74
N LYS A 73 1.44 -8.05 -7.09
CA LYS A 73 2.44 -7.06 -6.66
C LYS A 73 1.98 -5.62 -6.95
N ALA A 74 1.42 -5.43 -8.14
CA ALA A 74 1.04 -4.12 -8.64
C ALA A 74 -0.06 -3.45 -7.81
N VAL A 75 -0.97 -4.22 -7.22
CA VAL A 75 -2.03 -3.71 -6.33
C VAL A 75 -1.42 -3.09 -5.08
N ILE A 76 -0.48 -3.79 -4.44
CA ILE A 76 0.19 -3.30 -3.23
C ILE A 76 1.14 -2.14 -3.55
N GLU A 77 1.86 -2.18 -4.68
CA GLU A 77 2.69 -1.06 -5.14
C GLU A 77 1.85 0.20 -5.42
N ALA A 78 0.65 0.04 -5.99
CA ALA A 78 -0.27 1.16 -6.21
C ALA A 78 -0.75 1.75 -4.88
N LEU A 79 -1.14 0.91 -3.91
CA LEU A 79 -1.54 1.37 -2.57
C LEU A 79 -0.40 2.11 -1.86
N PHE A 80 0.80 1.54 -1.91
CA PHE A 80 2.00 2.15 -1.36
C PHE A 80 2.28 3.52 -1.97
N THR A 81 2.24 3.63 -3.30
CA THR A 81 2.46 4.90 -4.00
C THR A 81 1.38 5.93 -3.64
N ASP A 82 0.11 5.51 -3.56
CA ASP A 82 -1.00 6.40 -3.17
C ASP A 82 -0.80 6.94 -1.75
N ALA A 83 -0.37 6.10 -0.80
CA ALA A 83 -0.02 6.56 0.54
C ALA A 83 1.17 7.53 0.52
N VAL A 84 2.29 7.18 -0.12
CA VAL A 84 3.47 8.05 -0.19
C VAL A 84 3.14 9.42 -0.80
N GLN A 85 2.24 9.50 -1.78
CA GLN A 85 1.91 10.76 -2.45
C GLN A 85 0.86 11.61 -1.72
N ASN A 86 -0.08 10.98 -1.01
CA ASN A 86 -1.22 11.66 -0.39
C ASN A 86 -1.14 11.73 1.14
N TYR A 87 -0.22 11.01 1.78
CA TYR A 87 -0.06 11.03 3.23
C TYR A 87 0.77 12.24 3.69
N GLY A 88 0.24 12.99 4.66
CA GLY A 88 0.84 14.24 5.16
C GLY A 88 0.57 15.48 4.30
N ARG A 89 -0.37 15.40 3.35
CA ARG A 89 -0.82 16.53 2.51
C ARG A 89 -2.20 17.03 2.90
#